data_AF-A0A2V8D4J7-F1
#
_entry.id   AF-A0A2V8D4J7-F1
#
_cell.length_a   1.000
_cell.length_b   1.000
_cell.length_c   1.000
_cell.angle_alpha   90.00
_cell.angle_beta   90.00
_cell.angle_gamma   90.00
#
_symmetry.space_group_name_H-M   'P 1'
#
loop_
_entity.id
_entity.type
_entity.pdbx_description
1 polymer ?
#
loop_
_entity_poly.entity_id
_entity_poly.type
_entity_poly.pdbx_seq_one_letter_code
_entity_poly.pdbx_strand_id
1 'polypeptide(L)'
;MALPSGSPDGLRDRVEVFMIHPLANSGGARHLPTLVAEDVLVEDFPDPKDGEGPAPSPLLTTLELPGRRGLTRETIERALLTHGSRVLEKELGLDPRVFRLVCIPSDVHFRLGEAEGWGRQPRWTHFDGYLIRTVEGRPRLQALVGGDVRYGGLHDLVGVSRDYDSDRLVARFAVVHRERMVAW
;
A
#
# COMPACT_ATOMS: atom_id res chain seq x y z
N MET A 1 -23.76 -9.67 4.70
CA MET A 1 -23.64 -8.21 4.96
C MET A 1 -24.33 -7.48 3.82
N ALA A 2 -25.25 -6.56 4.10
CA ALA A 2 -25.89 -5.75 3.07
C ALA A 2 -25.15 -4.41 2.94
N LEU A 3 -24.56 -4.14 1.78
CA LEU A 3 -24.01 -2.81 1.45
C LEU A 3 -25.16 -1.88 1.01
N PRO A 4 -25.01 -0.55 1.17
CA PRO A 4 -25.98 0.42 0.66
C PRO A 4 -26.29 0.19 -0.83
N SER A 5 -27.54 0.42 -1.23
CA SER A 5 -27.98 0.31 -2.63
C SER A 5 -27.12 1.19 -3.54
N GLY A 6 -26.59 0.61 -4.63
CA GLY A 6 -25.71 1.31 -5.58
C GLY A 6 -24.22 1.23 -5.25
N SER A 7 -23.83 0.50 -4.20
CA SER A 7 -22.42 0.19 -3.93
C SER A 7 -21.83 -0.65 -5.08
N PRO A 8 -20.61 -0.34 -5.59
CA PRO A 8 -19.96 -1.15 -6.62
C PRO A 8 -19.76 -2.60 -6.15
N ASP A 9 -19.93 -3.57 -7.04
CA ASP A 9 -19.75 -5.00 -6.67
C ASP A 9 -18.35 -5.27 -6.13
N GLY A 10 -17.31 -4.67 -6.71
CA GLY A 10 -15.93 -4.80 -6.21
C GLY A 10 -15.74 -4.31 -4.77
N LEU A 11 -16.56 -3.37 -4.29
CA LEU A 11 -16.51 -2.94 -2.89
C LEU A 11 -16.88 -4.09 -1.94
N ARG A 12 -17.82 -4.95 -2.34
CA ARG A 12 -18.21 -6.12 -1.55
C ARG A 12 -17.03 -7.08 -1.39
N ASP A 13 -16.40 -7.45 -2.50
CA ASP A 13 -15.29 -8.40 -2.52
C ASP A 13 -14.13 -7.90 -1.66
N ARG A 14 -13.84 -6.60 -1.76
CA ARG A 14 -12.80 -5.96 -0.95
C ARG A 14 -13.11 -5.97 0.55
N VAL A 15 -14.34 -5.66 0.94
CA VAL A 15 -14.74 -5.71 2.36
C VAL A 15 -14.69 -7.15 2.87
N GLU A 16 -15.08 -8.12 2.05
CA GLU A 16 -15.02 -9.54 2.39
C GLU A 16 -13.58 -9.98 2.70
N VAL A 17 -12.59 -9.53 1.92
CA VAL A 17 -11.16 -9.78 2.20
C VAL A 17 -10.78 -9.30 3.62
N PHE A 18 -11.14 -8.08 4.01
CA PHE A 18 -10.84 -7.56 5.36
C PHE A 18 -11.57 -8.30 6.48
N MET A 19 -12.77 -8.81 6.20
CA MET A 19 -13.58 -9.51 7.20
C MET A 19 -13.10 -10.93 7.46
N ILE A 20 -12.74 -11.66 6.41
CA ILE A 20 -12.49 -13.11 6.46
C ILE A 20 -11.01 -13.41 6.68
N HIS A 21 -10.13 -12.58 6.13
CA HIS A 21 -8.71 -12.85 6.20
C HIS A 21 -8.02 -12.13 7.36
N PRO A 22 -6.96 -12.72 7.94
CA PRO A 22 -6.08 -12.01 8.84
C PRO A 22 -5.12 -11.15 8.02
N LEU A 23 -5.29 -9.83 8.11
CA LEU A 23 -4.36 -8.85 7.56
C LEU A 23 -3.59 -8.19 8.71
N ALA A 24 -2.31 -7.89 8.49
CA ALA A 24 -1.48 -7.11 9.41
C ALA A 24 -0.82 -5.95 8.67
N ASN A 25 -0.69 -4.78 9.29
CA ASN A 25 0.05 -3.65 8.74
C ASN A 25 1.58 -3.90 8.84
N SER A 26 2.41 -3.00 8.30
CA SER A 26 3.89 -3.13 8.41
C SER A 26 4.42 -2.89 9.84
N GLY A 27 3.57 -2.51 10.79
CA GLY A 27 3.85 -2.54 12.23
C GLY A 27 3.62 -3.90 12.89
N GLY A 28 3.00 -4.86 12.18
CA GLY A 28 2.64 -6.17 12.72
C GLY A 28 1.30 -6.19 13.47
N ALA A 29 0.60 -5.06 13.57
CA ALA A 29 -0.73 -4.99 14.15
C ALA A 29 -1.80 -5.40 13.13
N ARG A 30 -2.93 -5.92 13.62
CA ARG A 30 -4.07 -6.28 12.75
C ARG A 30 -4.48 -5.07 11.93
N HIS A 31 -4.50 -5.21 10.60
CA HIS A 31 -4.91 -4.14 9.70
C HIS A 31 -6.43 -4.14 9.56
N LEU A 32 -7.05 -3.05 9.99
CA LEU A 32 -8.44 -2.73 9.73
C LEU A 32 -8.49 -1.41 8.95
N PRO A 33 -9.32 -1.31 7.88
CA PRO A 33 -9.49 -0.06 7.14
C PRO A 33 -9.93 1.07 8.08
N THR A 34 -9.27 2.22 8.01
CA THR A 34 -9.68 3.40 8.77
C THR A 34 -10.65 4.19 7.91
N LEU A 35 -11.93 4.17 8.30
CA LEU A 35 -12.99 4.88 7.58
C LEU A 35 -13.26 6.29 8.12
N VAL A 36 -12.46 6.76 9.08
CA VAL A 36 -12.54 8.11 9.62
C VAL A 36 -11.66 9.08 8.82
N ALA A 37 -12.03 10.36 8.84
CA ALA A 37 -11.19 11.42 8.30
C ALA A 37 -9.87 11.48 9.09
N GLU A 38 -8.77 11.58 8.37
CA GLU A 38 -7.42 11.70 8.92
C GLU A 38 -6.56 12.52 7.95
N ASP A 39 -5.54 13.16 8.49
CA ASP A 39 -4.52 13.81 7.67
C ASP A 39 -3.46 12.78 7.27
N VAL A 40 -3.25 12.63 5.96
CA VAL A 40 -2.21 11.78 5.39
C VAL A 40 -1.42 12.57 4.36
N LEU A 41 -0.11 12.40 4.38
CA LEU A 41 0.74 12.86 3.29
C LEU A 41 1.00 11.68 2.37
N VAL A 42 0.63 11.79 1.11
CA VAL A 42 0.72 10.70 0.13
C VAL A 42 1.34 11.21 -1.16
N GLU A 43 2.04 10.33 -1.86
CA GLU A 43 2.44 10.63 -3.23
C GLU A 43 1.21 10.59 -4.16
N ASP A 44 1.02 11.64 -4.95
CA ASP A 44 -0.20 11.92 -5.74
C ASP A 44 -0.04 11.66 -7.25
N PHE A 45 1.14 11.23 -7.72
CA PHE A 45 1.36 10.98 -9.14
C PHE A 45 0.34 9.96 -9.71
N PRO A 46 -0.12 10.08 -10.97
CA PRO A 46 -1.06 9.13 -11.56
C PRO A 46 -0.41 7.76 -11.81
N ASP A 47 -1.20 6.71 -12.01
CA ASP A 47 -0.65 5.40 -12.39
C ASP A 47 0.13 5.52 -13.72
N PRO A 48 1.40 5.04 -13.77
CA PRO A 48 2.23 5.23 -14.96
C PRO A 48 1.65 4.45 -16.15
N LYS A 49 1.62 5.07 -17.33
CA LYS A 49 1.20 4.39 -18.56
C LYS A 49 2.26 3.39 -19.01
N ASP A 50 1.91 2.54 -19.96
CA ASP A 50 2.89 1.65 -20.58
C ASP A 50 3.90 2.43 -21.42
N GLY A 51 5.18 2.04 -21.31
CA GLY A 51 6.30 2.75 -21.94
C GLY A 51 6.75 4.02 -21.21
N GLU A 52 5.97 4.57 -20.28
CA GLU A 52 6.40 5.68 -19.44
C GLU A 52 7.32 5.19 -18.31
N GLY A 53 8.45 5.88 -18.12
CA GLY A 53 9.28 5.73 -16.93
C GLY A 53 8.61 6.39 -15.74
N PRO A 54 8.74 5.84 -14.52
CA PRO A 54 8.24 6.53 -13.33
C PRO A 54 8.92 7.90 -13.20
N ALA A 55 8.16 8.91 -12.76
CA ALA A 55 8.69 10.26 -12.57
C ALA A 55 9.90 10.24 -11.61
N PRO A 56 10.94 11.06 -11.86
CA PRO A 56 12.02 11.26 -10.90
C PRO A 56 11.44 11.65 -9.54
N SER A 57 11.99 11.07 -8.47
CA SER A 57 11.49 11.30 -7.12
C SER A 57 12.66 11.44 -6.16
N PRO A 58 12.84 12.63 -5.55
CA PRO A 58 13.81 12.82 -4.48
C PRO A 58 13.64 11.80 -3.35
N LEU A 59 12.39 11.38 -3.08
CA LEU A 59 12.11 10.36 -2.08
C LEU A 59 12.79 9.02 -2.41
N LEU A 60 12.74 8.57 -3.66
CA LEU A 60 13.37 7.30 -4.06
C LEU A 60 14.89 7.36 -3.91
N THR A 61 15.49 8.51 -4.22
CA THR A 61 16.92 8.74 -3.98
C THR A 61 17.25 8.62 -2.50
N THR A 62 16.48 9.25 -1.62
CA THR A 62 16.71 9.17 -0.16
C THR A 62 16.45 7.77 0.41
N LEU A 63 15.51 7.02 -0.19
CA LEU A 63 15.24 5.62 0.15
C LEU A 63 16.24 4.63 -0.48
N GLU A 64 17.18 5.11 -1.30
CA GLU A 64 18.13 4.29 -2.05
C GLU A 64 17.44 3.22 -2.92
N LEU A 65 16.25 3.54 -3.44
CA LEU A 65 15.50 2.66 -4.34
C LEU A 65 15.85 2.99 -5.81
N PRO A 66 16.10 1.98 -6.65
CA PRO A 66 16.48 2.20 -8.06
C PRO A 66 15.33 2.75 -8.92
N GLY A 67 14.10 2.68 -8.41
CA GLY A 67 12.89 3.12 -9.08
C GLY A 67 11.65 2.75 -8.28
N ARG A 68 10.48 2.81 -8.91
CA ARG A 68 9.19 2.43 -8.27
C ARG A 68 8.70 1.05 -8.67
N ARG A 69 9.20 0.52 -9.77
CA ARG A 69 8.67 -0.68 -10.43
C ARG A 69 9.59 -1.86 -10.24
N GLY A 70 9.04 -3.07 -10.33
CA GLY A 70 9.84 -4.28 -10.23
C GLY A 70 10.49 -4.45 -8.86
N LEU A 71 9.98 -3.77 -7.83
CA LEU A 71 10.48 -3.91 -6.47
C LEU A 71 9.75 -5.05 -5.77
N THR A 72 10.51 -5.98 -5.19
CA THR A 72 9.99 -6.94 -4.22
C THR A 72 9.52 -6.19 -2.96
N ARG A 73 8.60 -6.80 -2.20
CA ARG A 73 8.20 -6.23 -0.91
C ARG A 73 9.37 -6.15 0.06
N GLU A 74 10.28 -7.12 0.01
CA GLU A 74 11.45 -7.16 0.90
C GLU A 74 12.42 -6.01 0.66
N THR A 75 12.64 -5.63 -0.60
CA THR A 75 13.45 -4.47 -0.96
C THR A 75 12.83 -3.19 -0.41
N ILE A 76 11.51 -3.01 -0.59
CA ILE A 76 10.80 -1.82 -0.11
C ILE A 76 10.88 -1.71 1.42
N GLU A 77 10.59 -2.80 2.14
CA GLU A 77 10.63 -2.81 3.62
C GLU A 77 12.02 -2.50 4.17
N ARG A 78 13.06 -3.06 3.54
CA ARG A 78 14.45 -2.78 3.93
C ARG A 78 14.78 -1.30 3.74
N ALA A 79 14.38 -0.71 2.63
CA ALA A 79 14.57 0.71 2.37
C ALA A 79 13.82 1.59 3.39
N LEU A 80 12.55 1.28 3.66
CA LEU A 80 11.74 2.01 4.64
C LEU A 80 12.29 1.88 6.06
N LEU A 81 12.74 0.70 6.47
CA LEU A 81 13.36 0.47 7.77
C LEU A 81 14.68 1.23 7.93
N THR A 82 15.50 1.25 6.88
CA THR A 82 16.85 1.82 6.93
C THR A 82 16.84 3.34 6.79
N HIS A 83 15.99 3.88 5.92
CA HIS A 83 16.03 5.29 5.51
C HIS A 83 14.75 6.08 5.84
N GLY A 84 13.64 5.41 6.20
CA GLY A 84 12.35 6.06 6.41
C GLY A 84 12.37 7.14 7.50
N SER A 85 13.01 6.88 8.65
CA SER A 85 13.14 7.89 9.71
C SER A 85 13.93 9.12 9.25
N ARG A 86 14.97 8.92 8.42
CA ARG A 86 15.75 10.04 7.86
C ARG A 86 14.91 10.89 6.92
N VAL A 87 14.08 10.28 6.07
CA VAL A 87 13.14 11.02 5.21
C VAL A 87 12.25 11.92 6.07
N LEU A 88 11.65 11.35 7.12
CA LEU A 88 10.76 12.11 8.01
C LEU A 88 11.51 13.28 8.67
N GLU A 89 12.65 13.04 9.30
CA GLU A 89 13.36 14.06 10.06
C GLU A 89 14.02 15.14 9.18
N LYS A 90 14.69 14.72 8.10
CA LYS A 90 15.59 15.60 7.34
C LYS A 90 14.91 16.26 6.14
N GLU A 91 13.99 15.56 5.50
CA GLU A 91 13.33 16.06 4.29
C GLU A 91 11.96 16.69 4.61
N LEU A 92 11.23 16.13 5.58
CA LEU A 92 9.86 16.56 5.90
C LEU A 92 9.74 17.34 7.23
N GLY A 93 10.78 17.34 8.08
CA GLY A 93 10.73 17.99 9.39
C GLY A 93 9.73 17.35 10.37
N LEU A 94 9.41 16.07 10.19
CA LEU A 94 8.46 15.31 11.00
C LEU A 94 9.17 14.43 12.03
N ASP A 95 8.58 14.27 13.21
CA ASP A 95 9.10 13.40 14.27
C ASP A 95 8.84 11.91 13.92
N PRO A 96 9.87 11.08 13.70
CA PRO A 96 9.69 9.68 13.34
C PRO A 96 9.18 8.80 14.49
N ARG A 97 9.04 9.36 15.70
CA ARG A 97 8.35 8.72 16.84
C ARG A 97 6.83 8.95 16.79
N VAL A 98 6.38 9.98 16.06
CA VAL A 98 4.96 10.29 15.85
C VAL A 98 4.49 9.76 14.51
N PHE A 99 5.32 9.90 13.48
CA PHE A 99 5.01 9.53 12.11
C PHE A 99 5.83 8.34 11.62
N ARG A 100 5.35 7.67 10.57
CA ARG A 100 6.07 6.60 9.88
C ARG A 100 5.83 6.71 8.37
N LEU A 101 6.89 6.57 7.59
CA LEU A 101 6.80 6.37 6.14
C LEU A 101 6.53 4.89 5.85
N VAL A 102 5.50 4.62 5.05
CA VAL A 102 5.02 3.27 4.70
C VAL A 102 4.67 3.21 3.21
N CYS A 103 4.49 2.01 2.67
CA CYS A 103 3.69 1.87 1.44
C CYS A 103 2.29 2.46 1.70
N ILE A 104 1.62 2.98 0.67
CA ILE A 104 0.29 3.56 0.84
C ILE A 104 -0.67 2.56 1.51
N PRO A 105 -1.37 2.92 2.60
CA PRO A 105 -2.42 2.08 3.16
C PRO A 105 -3.51 1.82 2.12
N SER A 106 -4.01 0.59 2.07
CA SER A 106 -4.97 0.20 1.03
C SER A 106 -6.23 1.09 1.05
N ASP A 107 -6.72 1.45 2.23
CA ASP A 107 -7.88 2.30 2.46
C ASP A 107 -7.64 3.77 2.05
N VAL A 108 -6.42 4.28 2.23
CA VAL A 108 -6.01 5.59 1.68
C VAL A 108 -5.99 5.55 0.16
N HIS A 109 -5.42 4.49 -0.44
CA HIS A 109 -5.44 4.29 -1.89
C HIS A 109 -6.88 4.26 -2.44
N PHE A 110 -7.77 3.57 -1.74
CA PHE A 110 -9.17 3.47 -2.14
C PHE A 110 -9.88 4.82 -2.10
N ARG A 111 -9.75 5.57 -1.00
CA ARG A 111 -10.46 6.86 -0.82
C ARG A 111 -10.01 7.93 -1.79
N LEU A 112 -8.71 8.02 -2.08
CA LEU A 112 -8.15 9.08 -2.93
C LEU A 112 -8.10 8.68 -4.40
N GLY A 113 -8.10 7.38 -4.69
CA GLY A 113 -7.76 6.88 -6.01
C GLY A 113 -8.70 7.31 -7.14
N GLU A 114 -9.97 7.61 -6.87
CA GLU A 114 -10.87 8.13 -7.91
C GLU A 114 -10.44 9.51 -8.40
N ALA A 115 -10.12 10.42 -7.48
CA ALA A 115 -9.66 11.78 -7.78
C ALA A 115 -8.28 11.77 -8.43
N GLU A 116 -7.37 10.92 -7.95
CA GLU A 116 -6.00 10.81 -8.45
C GLU A 116 -5.86 9.91 -9.69
N GLY A 117 -6.96 9.32 -10.17
CA GLY A 117 -6.99 8.47 -11.35
C GLY A 117 -6.25 7.14 -11.19
N TRP A 118 -6.07 6.66 -9.97
CA TRP A 118 -5.51 5.34 -9.68
C TRP A 118 -6.52 4.23 -10.02
N GLY A 119 -6.05 2.99 -10.16
CA GLY A 119 -6.95 1.87 -10.43
C GLY A 119 -7.34 1.72 -11.90
N ARG A 120 -6.77 2.56 -12.79
CA ARG A 120 -7.18 2.67 -14.20
C ARG A 120 -6.21 1.99 -15.16
N GLN A 121 -5.05 1.56 -14.66
CA GLN A 121 -4.00 0.93 -15.46
C GLN A 121 -3.86 -0.57 -15.10
N PRO A 122 -3.30 -1.40 -16.00
CA PRO A 122 -3.07 -2.82 -15.76
C PRO A 122 -1.85 -3.08 -14.85
N ARG A 123 -1.82 -2.42 -13.70
CA ARG A 123 -0.73 -2.39 -12.72
C ARG A 123 -1.24 -2.56 -11.31
N TRP A 124 -0.44 -3.18 -10.47
CA TRP A 124 -0.67 -3.27 -9.04
C TRP A 124 0.15 -2.25 -8.27
N THR A 125 -0.44 -1.68 -7.23
CA THR A 125 0.23 -0.85 -6.22
C THR A 125 0.53 -1.70 -4.99
N HIS A 126 1.76 -1.63 -4.46
CA HIS A 126 2.08 -2.17 -3.14
C HIS A 126 1.32 -1.41 -2.05
N PHE A 127 0.53 -2.12 -1.25
CA PHE A 127 -0.15 -1.54 -0.09
C PHE A 127 0.58 -1.82 1.20
N ASP A 128 0.40 -0.98 2.23
CA ASP A 128 0.93 -1.29 3.55
C ASP A 128 0.40 -2.64 4.07
N GLY A 129 1.30 -3.47 4.59
CA GLY A 129 0.95 -4.69 5.28
C GLY A 129 0.95 -5.97 4.45
N TYR A 130 0.42 -7.02 5.08
CA TYR A 130 0.47 -8.40 4.67
C TYR A 130 -0.87 -9.09 4.85
N LEU A 131 -1.21 -9.94 3.88
CA LEU A 131 -2.18 -10.99 4.04
C LEU A 131 -1.49 -12.19 4.70
N ILE A 132 -2.00 -12.63 5.84
CA ILE A 132 -1.49 -13.81 6.55
C ILE A 132 -2.28 -15.03 6.08
N ARG A 133 -1.60 -16.04 5.55
CA ARG A 133 -2.21 -17.33 5.19
C ARG A 133 -1.49 -18.48 5.86
N THR A 134 -2.22 -19.52 6.23
CA THR A 134 -1.63 -20.79 6.66
C THR A 134 -1.44 -21.67 5.44
N VAL A 135 -0.19 -22.00 5.12
CA VAL A 135 0.17 -22.92 4.02
C VAL A 135 0.96 -24.06 4.64
N GLU A 136 0.50 -25.30 4.44
CA GLU A 136 1.13 -26.50 5.01
C GLU A 136 1.36 -26.40 6.54
N GLY A 137 0.38 -25.83 7.25
CA GLY A 137 0.43 -25.66 8.71
C GLY A 137 1.37 -24.54 9.20
N ARG A 138 1.97 -23.74 8.32
CA ARG A 138 2.85 -22.62 8.68
C ARG A 138 2.28 -21.28 8.24
N PRO A 139 2.41 -20.21 9.04
CA PRO A 139 2.02 -18.88 8.61
C PRO A 139 2.95 -18.38 7.50
N ARG A 140 2.35 -17.85 6.45
CA ARG A 140 3.00 -17.18 5.33
C ARG A 140 2.48 -15.76 5.24
N LEU A 141 3.40 -14.82 5.07
CA LEU A 141 3.09 -13.41 4.84
C LEU A 141 3.13 -13.17 3.33
N GLN A 142 2.00 -12.77 2.77
CA GLN A 142 1.89 -12.31 1.39
C GLN A 142 1.80 -10.79 1.40
N ALA A 143 2.58 -10.12 0.55
CA ALA A 143 2.52 -8.67 0.41
C ALA A 143 1.15 -8.25 -0.14
N LEU A 144 0.54 -7.23 0.46
CA LEU A 144 -0.71 -6.70 -0.05
C LEU A 144 -0.47 -5.84 -1.29
N VAL A 145 -1.26 -6.10 -2.33
CA VAL A 145 -1.29 -5.30 -3.54
C VAL A 145 -2.72 -5.12 -4.03
N GLY A 146 -2.95 -4.18 -4.94
CA GLY A 146 -4.24 -3.99 -5.59
C GLY A 146 -4.21 -2.81 -6.55
N GLY A 147 -5.36 -2.40 -7.07
CA GLY A 147 -5.42 -1.29 -8.02
C GLY A 147 -5.28 -1.68 -9.49
N ASP A 148 -5.27 -2.96 -9.87
CA ASP A 148 -5.17 -3.32 -11.29
C ASP A 148 -6.55 -3.35 -11.94
N VAL A 149 -6.74 -2.55 -12.99
CA VAL A 149 -8.02 -2.41 -13.70
C VAL A 149 -8.58 -3.73 -14.22
N ARG A 150 -7.72 -4.72 -14.50
CA ARG A 150 -8.13 -6.04 -15.01
C ARG A 150 -8.75 -6.94 -13.93
N TYR A 151 -8.53 -6.60 -12.66
CA TYR A 151 -8.95 -7.40 -11.50
C TYR A 151 -9.91 -6.64 -10.57
N GLY A 152 -10.44 -5.48 -11.00
CA GLY A 152 -11.39 -4.67 -10.23
C GLY A 152 -10.94 -3.24 -9.93
N GLY A 153 -9.77 -2.83 -10.43
CA GLY A 153 -9.27 -1.46 -10.32
C GLY A 153 -9.11 -1.04 -8.87
N LEU A 154 -9.69 0.10 -8.48
CA LEU A 154 -9.62 0.60 -7.10
C LEU A 154 -10.13 -0.38 -6.04
N HIS A 155 -10.97 -1.33 -6.42
CA HIS A 155 -11.51 -2.32 -5.50
C HIS A 155 -10.67 -3.59 -5.38
N ASP A 156 -9.70 -3.78 -6.27
CA ASP A 156 -8.80 -4.93 -6.23
C ASP A 156 -7.93 -4.91 -4.97
N LEU A 157 -7.82 -6.07 -4.31
CA LEU A 157 -7.01 -6.29 -3.12
C LEU A 157 -6.63 -7.78 -3.03
N VAL A 158 -5.36 -8.08 -3.23
CA VAL A 158 -4.83 -9.44 -3.24
C VAL A 158 -3.50 -9.54 -2.52
N GLY A 159 -3.10 -10.78 -2.18
CA GLY A 159 -1.79 -11.09 -1.63
C GLY A 159 -0.87 -11.71 -2.68
N VAL A 160 0.34 -11.17 -2.83
CA VAL A 160 1.41 -11.76 -3.67
C VAL A 160 2.59 -12.23 -2.81
N SER A 161 3.47 -13.05 -3.38
CA SER A 161 4.69 -13.43 -2.65
C SER A 161 5.56 -12.20 -2.34
N ARG A 162 6.29 -12.24 -1.24
CA ARG A 162 7.14 -11.12 -0.79
C ARG A 162 8.33 -10.84 -1.72
N ASP A 163 8.81 -11.89 -2.36
CA ASP A 163 9.90 -11.91 -3.33
C ASP A 163 9.40 -11.76 -4.78
N TYR A 164 8.09 -11.61 -5.00
CA TYR A 164 7.56 -11.37 -6.34
C TYR A 164 7.92 -9.97 -6.81
N ASP A 165 8.79 -9.89 -7.81
CA ASP A 165 9.04 -8.67 -8.57
C ASP A 165 8.32 -8.74 -9.94
N SER A 166 7.74 -7.62 -10.33
CA SER A 166 7.18 -7.45 -11.66
C SER A 166 7.18 -5.97 -11.99
N ASP A 167 7.46 -5.63 -13.25
CA ASP A 167 7.33 -4.25 -13.74
C ASP A 167 5.89 -3.73 -13.67
N ARG A 168 4.91 -4.62 -13.45
CA ARG A 168 3.52 -4.27 -13.19
C ARG A 168 3.25 -3.87 -11.74
N LEU A 169 4.16 -4.16 -10.80
CA LEU A 169 4.06 -3.67 -9.43
C LEU A 169 4.70 -2.29 -9.30
N VAL A 170 4.02 -1.39 -8.62
CA VAL A 170 4.44 0.00 -8.39
C VAL A 170 4.46 0.27 -6.88
N ALA A 171 5.53 0.89 -6.39
CA ALA A 171 5.62 1.42 -5.04
C ALA A 171 5.08 2.87 -4.99
N ARG A 172 4.13 3.10 -4.11
CA ARG A 172 3.59 4.40 -3.72
C ARG A 172 3.67 4.51 -2.21
N PHE A 173 4.17 5.63 -1.71
CA PHE A 173 4.40 5.84 -0.28
C PHE A 173 3.42 6.81 0.34
N ALA A 174 3.23 6.67 1.65
CA ALA A 174 2.49 7.60 2.49
C ALA A 174 3.21 7.79 3.83
N VAL A 175 3.07 8.97 4.40
CA VAL A 175 3.38 9.24 5.80
C VAL A 175 2.09 9.14 6.60
N VAL A 176 2.14 8.34 7.66
CA VAL A 176 1.01 8.11 8.55
C VAL A 176 1.41 8.31 10.00
N HIS A 177 0.41 8.55 10.86
CA HIS A 177 0.61 8.46 12.30
C HIS A 177 0.97 7.04 12.72
N ARG A 178 1.94 6.90 13.63
CA ARG A 178 2.34 5.60 14.21
C ARG A 178 1.23 4.88 14.95
N GLU A 179 0.19 5.60 15.38
CA GLU A 179 -1.03 5.02 15.95
C GLU A 179 -1.71 4.02 15.00
N ARG A 180 -1.55 4.18 13.68
CA ARG A 180 -2.01 3.18 12.70
C ARG A 180 -1.24 1.85 12.77
N MET A 181 -0.06 1.85 13.35
CA MET A 181 0.87 0.71 13.37
C MET A 181 0.70 -0.18 14.61
N VAL A 182 -0.16 0.21 15.55
CA VAL A 182 -0.42 -0.52 16.80
C VAL A 182 -1.83 -1.10 16.79
N ALA A 183 -2.01 -2.26 17.42
CA ALA A 183 -3.33 -2.84 17.64
C ALA A 183 -3.92 -2.20 18.90
N TRP A 184 -5.16 -1.72 18.80
CA TRP A 184 -5.96 -1.26 19.93
C TRP A 184 -6.64 -2.44 20.62
#